data_AF-A0A257RUP0-F1
#
_entry.id   AF-A0A257RUP0-F1
#
_cell.length_a   1.000
_cell.length_b   1.000
_cell.length_c   1.000
_cell.angle_alpha   90.00
_cell.angle_beta   90.00
_cell.angle_gamma   90.00
#
_symmetry.space_group_name_H-M   'P 1'
#
loop_
_entity.id
_entity.type
_entity.pdbx_description
1 polymer ?
#
loop_
_entity_poly.entity_id
_entity_poly.type
_entity_poly.pdbx_seq_one_letter_code
_entity_poly.pdbx_strand_id
1 'polypeptide(L)'
;LADLLVHVVDGANEHAEFQIAAVRDVLNEIGAGDVPELIVFNKADVEGSHARELAQRHQGSVWVSAATHENLDELVRTIGDRLRTNDRVITLALPLERGDLLAAAHREGDVLDTNVTADGVVVHVVLDEVGVARFQEWRVPA
;
A
#
# COMPACT_ATOMS: atom_id res chain seq x y z
N LEU A 1 11.91 0.48 -7.66
CA LEU A 1 12.02 -0.09 -6.30
C LEU A 1 10.60 -0.44 -5.85
N ALA A 2 10.41 -1.32 -4.87
CA ALA A 2 9.07 -1.64 -4.38
C ALA A 2 8.42 -0.41 -3.75
N ASP A 3 7.08 -0.33 -3.76
CA ASP A 3 6.33 0.79 -3.16
C ASP A 3 6.15 0.63 -1.64
N LEU A 4 6.23 -0.60 -1.14
CA LEU A 4 6.14 -0.96 0.28
C LEU A 4 6.92 -2.26 0.53
N LEU A 5 7.77 -2.26 1.55
CA LEU A 5 8.40 -3.46 2.10
C LEU A 5 7.54 -4.02 3.24
N VAL A 6 7.18 -5.30 3.16
CA VAL A 6 6.52 -6.01 4.25
C VAL A 6 7.57 -6.88 4.95
N HIS A 7 8.01 -6.44 6.11
CA HIS A 7 9.05 -7.10 6.90
C HIS A 7 8.41 -7.98 7.96
N VAL A 8 8.38 -9.29 7.70
CA VAL A 8 7.79 -10.27 8.63
C VAL A 8 8.82 -10.68 9.67
N VAL A 9 8.50 -10.47 10.95
CA VAL A 9 9.35 -10.76 12.10
C VAL A 9 8.74 -11.88 12.91
N ASP A 10 9.55 -12.83 13.37
CA ASP A 10 9.11 -13.89 14.27
C ASP A 10 8.93 -13.35 15.70
N GLY A 11 7.69 -13.16 16.14
CA GLY A 11 7.38 -12.66 17.48
C GLY A 11 7.59 -13.68 18.60
N ALA A 12 7.81 -14.95 18.28
CA ALA A 12 8.20 -15.98 19.24
C ALA A 12 9.72 -16.02 19.49
N ASN A 13 10.50 -15.22 18.74
CA ASN A 13 11.95 -15.15 18.88
C ASN A 13 12.35 -14.08 19.90
N GLU A 14 13.09 -14.47 20.93
CA GLU A 14 13.61 -13.55 21.96
C GLU A 14 14.56 -12.47 21.41
N HIS A 15 15.15 -12.71 20.22
CA HIS A 15 16.05 -11.80 19.53
C HIS A 15 15.40 -11.07 18.35
N ALA A 16 14.06 -10.98 18.32
CA ALA A 16 13.31 -10.31 17.24
C ALA A 16 13.84 -8.90 16.94
N GLU A 17 14.11 -8.08 17.96
CA GLU A 17 14.63 -6.71 17.80
C GLU A 17 16.00 -6.68 17.11
N PHE A 18 16.88 -7.63 17.43
CA PHE A 18 18.19 -7.74 16.80
C PHE A 18 18.07 -8.11 15.32
N GLN A 19 17.14 -9.01 14.99
CA GLN A 19 16.87 -9.40 13.60
C GLN A 19 16.32 -8.23 12.79
N ILE A 20 15.44 -7.41 13.38
CA ILE A 20 14.93 -6.20 12.73
C ILE A 20 16.09 -5.28 12.33
N ALA A 21 17.01 -5.02 13.26
CA ALA A 21 18.17 -4.18 13.00
C ALA A 21 19.06 -4.76 11.89
N ALA A 22 19.38 -6.06 11.97
CA ALA A 22 20.20 -6.72 10.97
C ALA A 22 19.59 -6.68 9.55
N VAL A 23 18.27 -6.83 9.42
CA VAL A 23 17.59 -6.70 8.11
C VAL A 23 17.65 -5.27 7.61
N ARG A 24 17.45 -4.27 8.47
CA ARG A 24 17.56 -2.85 8.09
C ARG A 24 18.97 -2.49 7.60
N ASP A 25 20.01 -3.06 8.21
CA ASP A 25 21.39 -2.87 7.74
C ASP A 25 21.57 -3.40 6.31
N VAL A 26 21.04 -4.60 6.02
CA VAL A 26 21.07 -5.17 4.66
C VAL A 26 20.26 -4.33 3.67
N LEU A 27 19.07 -3.85 4.07
CA LEU A 27 18.24 -2.98 3.23
C LEU A 27 18.97 -1.68 2.86
N ASN A 28 19.71 -1.09 3.81
CA ASN A 28 20.54 0.07 3.55
C ASN A 28 21.69 -0.23 2.59
N GLU A 29 22.36 -1.37 2.74
CA GLU A 29 23.48 -1.78 1.87
C GLU A 29 23.05 -1.95 0.40
N ILE A 30 21.83 -2.43 0.16
CA ILE A 30 21.28 -2.62 -1.19
C ILE A 30 20.57 -1.37 -1.75
N GLY A 31 20.59 -0.24 -1.03
CA GLY A 31 19.92 1.00 -1.46
C GLY A 31 18.39 0.98 -1.37
N ALA A 32 17.83 0.12 -0.52
CA ALA A 32 16.39 0.00 -0.26
C ALA A 32 15.94 0.65 1.05
N GLY A 33 16.83 1.33 1.78
CA GLY A 33 16.56 1.92 3.09
C GLY A 33 15.48 3.02 3.10
N ASP A 34 15.26 3.68 1.98
CA ASP A 34 14.25 4.75 1.84
C ASP A 34 12.85 4.21 1.46
N VAL A 35 12.73 2.91 1.15
CA VAL A 35 11.43 2.32 0.81
C VAL A 35 10.59 2.21 2.08
N PRO A 36 9.32 2.66 2.07
CA PRO A 36 8.43 2.52 3.23
C PRO A 36 8.36 1.08 3.75
N GLU A 37 8.47 0.89 5.07
CA GLU A 37 8.50 -0.43 5.71
C GLU A 37 7.28 -0.64 6.62
N LEU A 38 6.53 -1.71 6.40
CA LEU A 38 5.53 -2.25 7.34
C LEU A 38 6.11 -3.48 8.04
N ILE A 39 6.36 -3.37 9.35
CA ILE A 39 6.75 -4.50 10.18
C ILE A 39 5.50 -5.33 10.52
N VAL A 40 5.63 -6.65 10.39
CA VAL A 40 4.58 -7.63 10.71
C VAL A 40 5.11 -8.66 11.69
N PHE A 41 4.67 -8.61 12.94
CA PHE A 41 5.05 -9.59 13.97
C PHE A 41 4.19 -10.85 13.85
N ASN A 42 4.74 -11.89 13.24
CA ASN A 42 4.09 -13.19 13.03
C ASN A 42 4.28 -14.12 14.25
N LYS A 43 3.60 -15.26 14.22
CA LYS A 43 3.62 -16.32 15.23
C LYS A 43 3.00 -15.90 16.57
N ALA A 44 1.94 -15.10 16.52
CA ALA A 44 1.19 -14.71 17.72
C ALA A 44 0.42 -15.87 18.40
N ASP A 45 0.37 -17.03 17.74
CA ASP A 45 -0.22 -18.29 18.24
C ASP A 45 0.73 -19.09 19.14
N VAL A 46 2.04 -18.86 19.06
CA VAL A 46 3.03 -19.59 19.85
C VAL A 46 2.96 -19.17 21.32
N GLU A 47 2.95 -20.14 22.23
CA GLU A 47 3.00 -19.87 23.67
C GLU A 47 4.27 -19.12 24.05
N GLY A 48 4.12 -18.03 24.81
CA GLY A 48 5.24 -17.13 25.14
C GLY A 48 5.62 -16.14 24.04
N SER A 49 4.89 -16.09 22.92
CA SER A 49 5.13 -15.11 21.86
C SER A 49 4.93 -13.67 22.35
N HIS A 50 5.87 -12.79 22.00
CA HIS A 50 5.82 -11.36 22.26
C HIS A 50 5.24 -10.57 21.08
N ALA A 51 4.70 -11.22 20.03
CA ALA A 51 4.23 -10.56 18.81
C ALA A 51 3.30 -9.35 19.07
N ARG A 52 2.31 -9.51 19.96
CA ARG A 52 1.35 -8.46 20.31
C ARG A 52 2.00 -7.30 21.06
N GLU A 53 2.91 -7.59 21.98
CA GLU A 53 3.66 -6.60 22.76
C GLU A 53 4.63 -5.81 21.87
N LEU A 54 5.37 -6.52 21.01
CA LEU A 54 6.25 -5.92 20.02
C LEU A 54 5.47 -5.00 19.08
N ALA A 55 4.28 -5.41 18.62
CA ALA A 55 3.45 -4.56 17.77
C ALA A 55 2.99 -3.26 18.47
N GLN A 56 2.76 -3.30 19.78
CA GLN A 56 2.47 -2.11 20.58
C GLN A 56 3.71 -1.20 20.75
N ARG A 57 4.91 -1.78 20.87
CA ARG A 57 6.17 -1.03 20.96
C ARG A 57 6.58 -0.39 19.64
N HIS A 58 6.24 -1.02 18.52
CA HIS A 58 6.54 -0.54 17.16
C HIS A 58 5.29 0.06 16.52
N GLN A 59 5.04 1.34 16.79
CA GLN A 59 3.84 2.02 16.27
C GLN A 59 3.70 1.90 14.74
N GLY A 60 2.51 1.53 14.28
CA GLY A 60 2.22 1.35 12.85
C GLY A 60 2.60 -0.03 12.30
N SER A 61 3.15 -0.93 13.12
CA SER A 61 3.27 -2.35 12.80
C SER A 61 1.97 -3.12 13.05
N VAL A 62 1.90 -4.37 12.58
CA VAL A 62 0.76 -5.27 12.78
C VAL A 62 1.27 -6.59 13.36
N TRP A 63 0.52 -7.21 14.27
CA TRP A 63 0.78 -8.58 14.69
C TRP A 63 -0.16 -9.54 13.96
N VAL A 64 0.29 -10.75 13.66
CA VAL A 64 -0.52 -11.79 13.02
C VAL A 64 -0.15 -13.17 13.55
N SER A 65 -1.04 -14.13 13.33
CA SER A 65 -0.65 -15.53 13.26
C SER A 65 -0.98 -16.04 11.86
N ALA A 66 0.05 -16.23 11.04
CA ALA A 66 -0.13 -16.81 9.72
C ALA A 66 -0.61 -18.27 9.78
N ALA A 67 -0.29 -18.99 10.86
CA ALA A 67 -0.70 -20.38 11.04
C ALA A 67 -2.20 -20.52 11.35
N THR A 68 -2.74 -19.62 12.18
CA THR A 68 -4.16 -19.64 12.57
C THR A 68 -5.02 -18.68 11.76
N HIS A 69 -4.41 -17.90 10.85
CA HIS A 69 -5.01 -16.80 10.10
C HIS A 69 -5.55 -15.65 10.98
N GLU A 70 -5.12 -15.59 12.24
CA GLU A 70 -5.54 -14.52 13.14
C GLU A 70 -4.93 -13.18 12.71
N ASN A 71 -5.79 -12.15 12.69
CA ASN A 71 -5.46 -10.76 12.39
C ASN A 71 -4.92 -10.46 10.97
N LEU A 72 -5.08 -11.40 10.03
CA LEU A 72 -4.67 -11.18 8.64
C LEU A 72 -5.49 -10.08 7.94
N ASP A 73 -6.77 -9.92 8.28
CA ASP A 73 -7.61 -8.85 7.72
C ASP A 73 -7.06 -7.46 8.07
N GLU A 74 -6.54 -7.28 9.29
CA GLU A 74 -5.89 -6.03 9.69
C GLU A 74 -4.59 -5.79 8.91
N LEU A 75 -3.81 -6.84 8.68
CA LEU A 75 -2.61 -6.76 7.84
C LEU A 75 -2.95 -6.31 6.42
N VAL A 76 -3.92 -6.97 5.77
CA VAL A 76 -4.36 -6.64 4.41
C VAL A 76 -4.88 -5.20 4.35
N ARG A 77 -5.71 -4.79 5.31
CA ARG A 77 -6.21 -3.42 5.40
C ARG A 77 -5.07 -2.41 5.52
N THR A 78 -4.10 -2.68 6.40
CA THR A 78 -2.96 -1.78 6.66
C THR A 78 -2.06 -1.65 5.44
N ILE A 79 -1.81 -2.75 4.72
CA ILE A 79 -1.09 -2.72 3.43
C ILE A 79 -1.84 -1.82 2.44
N GLY A 80 -3.16 -2.04 2.29
CA GLY A 80 -3.99 -1.23 1.42
C GLY A 80 -3.97 0.27 1.76
N ASP A 81 -4.09 0.62 3.05
CA ASP A 81 -4.03 2.01 3.52
C ASP A 81 -2.68 2.68 3.19
N ARG A 82 -1.57 1.94 3.34
CA ARG A 82 -0.22 2.46 3.05
C ARG A 82 0.04 2.64 1.57
N LEU A 83 -0.41 1.70 0.73
CA LEU A 83 -0.30 1.84 -0.72
C LEU A 83 -1.13 3.03 -1.22
N ARG A 84 -2.34 3.21 -0.69
CA ARG A 84 -3.21 4.36 -1.04
C ARG A 84 -2.65 5.73 -0.64
N THR A 85 -1.71 5.80 0.30
CA THR A 85 -1.11 7.08 0.72
C THR A 85 -0.32 7.74 -0.42
N ASN A 86 0.11 6.95 -1.42
CA ASN A 86 0.73 7.46 -2.64
C ASN A 86 -0.28 7.87 -3.72
N ASP A 87 -1.57 7.61 -3.51
CA ASP A 87 -2.57 7.91 -4.51
C ASP A 87 -2.82 9.41 -4.61
N ARG A 88 -3.13 9.83 -5.82
CA ARG A 88 -3.36 11.22 -6.16
C ARG A 88 -4.74 11.37 -6.77
N VAL A 89 -5.50 12.31 -6.22
CA VAL A 89 -6.70 12.80 -6.91
C VAL A 89 -6.24 13.59 -8.14
N ILE A 90 -6.65 13.15 -9.32
CA ILE A 90 -6.44 13.89 -10.57
C ILE A 90 -7.75 14.02 -11.34
N THR A 91 -7.80 15.04 -12.19
CA THR A 91 -8.91 15.25 -13.12
C THR A 91 -8.47 14.83 -14.51
N LEU A 92 -9.26 13.98 -15.16
CA LEU A 92 -9.05 13.50 -16.52
C LEU A 92 -10.13 14.06 -17.44
N ALA A 93 -9.77 14.55 -18.62
CA ALA A 93 -10.69 14.88 -19.70
C ALA A 93 -10.55 13.83 -20.81
N LEU A 94 -11.53 12.95 -20.93
CA LEU A 94 -11.53 11.80 -21.82
C LEU A 94 -12.46 12.05 -23.04
N PRO A 95 -12.01 11.78 -24.27
CA PRO A 95 -12.89 11.86 -25.45
C PRO A 95 -14.07 10.88 -25.37
N LEU A 96 -15.23 11.23 -25.94
CA LEU A 96 -16.42 10.37 -25.95
C LEU A 96 -16.19 9.04 -26.69
N GLU A 97 -15.31 9.05 -27.69
CA GLU A 97 -14.94 7.88 -28.49
C GLU A 97 -14.03 6.91 -27.73
N ARG A 98 -13.44 7.35 -26.60
CA ARG A 98 -12.48 6.59 -25.78
C ARG A 98 -13.11 6.05 -24.50
N GLY A 99 -14.25 5.37 -24.64
CA GLY A 99 -14.91 4.68 -23.53
C GLY A 99 -14.03 3.60 -22.87
N ASP A 100 -13.03 3.10 -23.58
CA ASP A 100 -11.99 2.21 -23.05
C ASP A 100 -11.16 2.87 -21.92
N LEU A 101 -10.87 4.17 -22.03
CA LEU A 101 -10.15 4.93 -21.02
C LEU A 101 -10.98 5.14 -19.76
N LEU A 102 -12.28 5.45 -19.91
CA LEU A 102 -13.20 5.56 -18.78
C LEU A 102 -13.32 4.22 -18.03
N ALA A 103 -13.48 3.12 -18.77
CA ALA A 103 -13.50 1.79 -18.18
C ALA A 103 -12.18 1.43 -17.51
N ALA A 104 -11.03 1.87 -18.05
CA ALA A 104 -9.73 1.68 -17.42
C ALA A 104 -9.61 2.49 -16.11
N ALA A 105 -10.04 3.76 -16.09
CA ALA A 105 -10.05 4.58 -14.88
C ALA A 105 -10.89 3.96 -13.76
N HIS A 106 -12.04 3.36 -14.07
CA HIS A 106 -12.86 2.62 -13.10
C HIS A 106 -12.24 1.30 -12.61
N ARG A 107 -11.36 0.67 -13.40
CA ARG A 107 -10.69 -0.58 -13.00
C ARG A 107 -9.41 -0.33 -12.21
N GLU A 108 -8.72 0.76 -12.53
CA GLU A 108 -7.35 1.04 -12.06
C GLU A 108 -7.32 2.14 -11.00
N GLY A 109 -8.41 2.87 -10.80
CA GLY A 109 -8.54 3.91 -9.79
C GLY A 109 -9.91 3.93 -9.13
N ASP A 110 -10.03 4.76 -8.10
CA ASP A 110 -11.30 5.03 -7.43
C ASP A 110 -11.91 6.31 -8.02
N VAL A 111 -12.97 6.15 -8.81
CA VAL A 111 -13.65 7.26 -9.48
C VAL A 111 -14.59 7.94 -8.49
N LEU A 112 -14.25 9.17 -8.13
CA LEU A 112 -14.99 10.00 -7.18
C LEU A 112 -16.21 10.65 -7.83
N ASP A 113 -16.05 11.13 -9.06
CA ASP A 113 -17.12 11.80 -9.82
C ASP A 113 -16.88 11.70 -11.34
N THR A 114 -17.97 11.69 -12.10
CA THR A 114 -17.95 11.65 -13.57
C THR A 114 -18.97 12.62 -14.13
N ASN A 115 -18.51 13.57 -14.93
CA ASN A 115 -19.36 14.56 -15.60
C ASN A 115 -19.22 14.45 -17.12
N VAL A 116 -20.34 14.29 -17.82
CA VAL A 116 -20.38 14.21 -19.29
C VAL A 116 -20.65 15.60 -19.85
N THR A 117 -19.75 16.08 -20.68
CA THR A 117 -19.83 17.38 -21.36
C THR A 117 -19.99 17.18 -22.87
N ALA A 118 -20.22 18.27 -23.61
CA ALA A 118 -20.31 18.22 -25.07
C ALA A 118 -18.97 17.81 -25.74
N ASP A 119 -17.84 18.07 -25.07
CA ASP A 119 -16.49 17.88 -25.60
C ASP A 119 -15.82 16.58 -25.10
N GLY A 120 -16.46 15.84 -24.19
CA GLY A 120 -15.85 14.68 -23.53
C GLY A 120 -16.46 14.34 -22.18
N VAL A 121 -15.85 13.37 -21.51
CA VAL A 121 -16.14 12.97 -20.13
C VAL A 121 -15.03 13.48 -19.21
N VAL A 122 -15.39 14.28 -18.23
CA VAL A 122 -14.50 14.72 -17.16
C VAL A 122 -14.65 13.78 -15.97
N VAL A 123 -13.53 13.21 -15.50
CA VAL A 123 -13.52 12.23 -14.42
C VAL A 123 -12.59 12.70 -13.31
N HIS A 124 -13.08 12.72 -12.08
CA HIS A 124 -12.27 12.89 -10.88
C HIS A 124 -11.94 11.50 -10.33
N VAL A 125 -10.67 11.13 -10.32
CA VAL A 125 -10.23 9.77 -9.99
C VAL A 125 -9.02 9.80 -9.08
N VAL A 126 -8.99 8.88 -8.11
CA VAL A 126 -7.84 8.56 -7.27
C VAL A 126 -7.03 7.48 -7.98
N LEU A 127 -5.77 7.78 -8.31
CA LEU A 127 -4.85 6.85 -8.98
C LEU A 127 -3.52 6.81 -8.26
N ASP A 128 -2.87 5.65 -8.24
CA ASP A 128 -1.48 5.49 -7.84
C ASP A 128 -0.52 6.16 -8.86
N GLU A 129 0.79 6.16 -8.58
CA GLU A 129 1.78 6.81 -9.45
C GLU A 129 1.79 6.21 -10.88
N VAL A 130 1.58 4.89 -11.00
CA VAL A 130 1.55 4.18 -12.28
C VAL A 130 0.33 4.60 -13.10
N GLY A 131 -0.84 4.66 -12.47
CA GLY A 131 -2.08 5.14 -13.06
C GLY A 131 -1.95 6.59 -13.51
N VAL A 132 -1.39 7.48 -12.67
CA VAL A 132 -1.15 8.88 -13.04
C VAL A 132 -0.26 8.99 -14.28
N ALA A 133 0.82 8.21 -14.37
CA ALA A 133 1.71 8.20 -15.52
C ALA A 133 0.99 7.72 -16.80
N ARG A 134 0.14 6.70 -16.69
CA ARG A 134 -0.65 6.17 -17.81
C ARG A 134 -1.65 7.18 -18.37
N PHE A 135 -2.32 7.94 -17.51
CA PHE A 135 -3.35 8.90 -17.90
C PHE A 135 -2.80 10.33 -18.09
N GLN A 136 -1.47 10.52 -18.10
CA GLN A 136 -0.84 11.83 -18.12
C GLN A 136 -1.23 12.69 -19.32
N GLU A 137 -1.48 12.09 -20.49
CA GLU A 137 -1.95 12.80 -21.70
C GLU A 137 -3.33 13.44 -21.53
N TRP A 138 -4.19 12.84 -20.72
CA TRP A 138 -5.59 13.23 -20.53
C TRP A 138 -5.80 14.04 -19.26
N ARG A 139 -4.74 14.26 -18.48
CA ARG A 139 -4.80 14.98 -17.23
C ARG A 139 -4.98 16.48 -17.50
N VAL A 140 -5.97 17.07 -16.84
CA VAL A 140 -6.20 18.51 -16.84
C VAL A 140 -5.92 19.12 -15.45
N PRO A 141 -5.54 20.40 -15.37
CA PRO A 141 -5.48 21.11 -14.10
C PRO A 141 -6.83 21.08 -13.40
N ALA A 142 -6.81 20.97 -12.06
CA ALA A 142 -8.00 21.11 -11.23
C ALA A 142 -8.50 22.57 -11.22
#